data_AF-A0A9J7LGA7-F1
#
_entry.id   AF-A0A9J7LGA7-F1
#
_cell.length_a   1.000
_cell.length_b   1.000
_cell.length_c   1.000
_cell.angle_alpha   90.00
_cell.angle_beta   90.00
_cell.angle_gamma   90.00
#
_symmetry.space_group_name_H-M   'P 1'
#
loop_
_entity.id
_entity.type
_entity.pdbx_description
1 polymer ?
#
loop_
_entity_poly.entity_id
_entity_poly.type
_entity_poly.pdbx_seq_one_letter_code
_entity_poly.pdbx_strand_id
1 'polypeptide(L)'
;MRLSMVLAYLPKTVRGMRYKWYFNTEHVPGKQWTGKHRRWRPITLTMKRNTVKRLRWEAETEKYLSTCHLSQAEEACIDEESRAKKASEEYFDRRYRARMPAHKFIQDQLDHLNINKRWADPQEYQRDIPIRKKKSYLDFK
;
A
#
# COMPACT_ATOMS: atom_id res chain seq x y z
N MET A 1 -20.38 15.23 -9.01
CA MET A 1 -21.44 14.19 -9.10
C MET A 1 -21.90 14.16 -10.56
N ARG A 2 -21.89 13.08 -11.34
CA ARG A 2 -22.03 11.65 -11.03
C ARG A 2 -21.13 10.82 -11.96
N LEU A 3 -20.18 10.11 -11.35
CA LEU A 3 -19.47 8.96 -11.91
C LEU A 3 -20.42 7.74 -11.98
N SER A 4 -21.57 7.86 -12.67
CA SER A 4 -22.62 6.82 -12.61
C SER A 4 -22.98 6.15 -13.95
N MET A 5 -22.32 6.46 -15.07
CA MET A 5 -22.67 5.87 -16.38
C MET A 5 -21.61 4.96 -17.01
N VAL A 6 -20.52 4.62 -16.32
CA VAL A 6 -19.47 3.74 -16.91
C VAL A 6 -19.54 2.30 -16.38
N LEU A 7 -20.33 2.03 -15.34
CA LEU A 7 -20.41 0.69 -14.72
C LEU A 7 -21.57 -0.18 -15.22
N ALA A 8 -22.40 0.31 -16.15
CA ALA A 8 -23.55 -0.46 -16.68
C ALA A 8 -23.16 -1.52 -17.72
N TYR A 9 -21.91 -1.54 -18.20
CA TYR A 9 -21.40 -2.48 -19.20
C TYR A 9 -20.43 -3.53 -18.66
N LEU A 10 -20.35 -3.69 -17.34
CA LEU A 10 -19.65 -4.82 -16.74
C LEU A 10 -20.70 -5.85 -16.29
N PRO A 11 -20.79 -7.03 -16.95
CA PRO A 11 -21.68 -8.08 -16.47
C PRO A 11 -21.31 -8.42 -15.02
N LYS A 12 -22.32 -8.30 -14.15
CA LYS A 12 -22.24 -8.59 -12.72
C LYS A 12 -21.70 -10.01 -12.53
N THR A 13 -20.52 -10.09 -11.94
CA THR A 13 -20.02 -11.17 -11.07
C THR A 13 -20.75 -12.51 -11.17
N VAL A 14 -20.22 -13.43 -11.96
CA VAL A 14 -20.33 -14.86 -11.66
C VAL A 14 -18.96 -15.32 -11.15
N ARG A 15 -18.77 -15.17 -9.85
CA ARG A 15 -17.67 -15.77 -9.08
C ARG A 15 -17.84 -17.29 -9.19
N GLY A 16 -17.23 -17.90 -10.22
CA GLY A 16 -17.34 -19.33 -10.51
C GLY A 16 -17.47 -19.71 -12.00
N MET A 17 -17.73 -18.76 -12.90
CA MET A 17 -17.84 -19.06 -14.34
C MET A 17 -16.45 -19.06 -14.97
N ARG A 18 -15.86 -20.25 -15.08
CA ARG A 18 -14.56 -20.48 -15.74
C ARG A 18 -14.55 -19.75 -17.09
N TYR A 19 -13.51 -18.94 -17.29
CA TYR A 19 -13.17 -18.07 -18.43
C TYR A 19 -13.09 -18.75 -19.82
N LYS A 20 -13.83 -19.84 -20.06
CA LYS A 20 -13.75 -20.68 -21.27
C LYS A 20 -14.14 -19.91 -22.54
N TRP A 21 -15.06 -18.96 -22.43
CA TRP A 21 -15.57 -18.13 -23.53
C TRP A 21 -14.55 -17.14 -24.10
N TYR A 22 -13.60 -16.65 -23.29
CA TYR A 22 -12.57 -15.74 -23.78
C TYR A 22 -11.41 -16.44 -24.49
N PHE A 23 -11.26 -17.76 -24.31
CA PHE A 23 -10.15 -18.51 -24.89
C PHE A 23 -10.55 -19.29 -26.13
N ASN A 24 -11.77 -19.84 -26.20
CA ASN A 24 -12.20 -20.66 -27.34
C ASN A 24 -13.19 -19.87 -28.21
N THR A 25 -12.73 -19.33 -29.34
CA THR A 25 -13.61 -18.92 -30.45
C THR A 25 -13.89 -20.13 -31.33
N GLU A 26 -15.10 -20.25 -31.89
CA GLU A 26 -15.52 -21.39 -32.75
C GLU A 26 -14.53 -21.73 -33.88
N HIS A 27 -13.74 -20.74 -34.32
CA HIS A 27 -12.85 -20.84 -35.48
C HIS A 27 -11.36 -20.99 -35.14
N VAL A 28 -10.96 -20.96 -33.86
CA VAL A 28 -9.56 -21.09 -33.45
C VAL A 28 -9.45 -22.06 -32.28
N PRO A 29 -8.75 -23.19 -32.42
CA PRO A 29 -8.64 -24.17 -31.36
C PRO A 29 -7.73 -23.68 -30.23
N GLY A 30 -8.18 -23.82 -28.98
CA GLY A 30 -7.41 -23.42 -27.80
C GLY A 30 -7.23 -21.90 -27.68
N LYS A 31 -6.18 -21.45 -26.99
CA LYS A 31 -5.96 -20.03 -26.69
C LYS A 31 -5.70 -19.19 -27.96
N GLN A 32 -6.58 -18.23 -28.23
CA GLN A 32 -6.58 -17.38 -29.45
C GLN A 32 -5.22 -16.83 -29.94
N TRP A 33 -4.32 -16.44 -29.03
CA TRP A 33 -3.07 -15.71 -29.36
C TRP A 33 -1.80 -16.56 -29.21
N THR A 34 -1.92 -17.86 -28.93
CA THR A 34 -0.78 -18.74 -28.63
C THR A 34 -0.93 -20.10 -29.30
N GLY A 35 0.14 -20.89 -29.41
CA GLY A 35 0.11 -22.22 -30.03
C GLY A 35 0.27 -22.20 -31.55
N LYS A 36 -0.09 -23.31 -32.23
CA LYS A 36 0.07 -23.50 -33.68
C LYS A 36 -0.97 -22.72 -34.50
N HIS A 37 -2.24 -22.86 -34.14
CA HIS A 37 -3.35 -22.18 -34.82
C HIS A 37 -3.75 -20.96 -34.00
N ARG A 38 -3.54 -19.76 -34.55
CA ARG A 38 -3.79 -18.48 -33.89
C ARG A 38 -4.77 -17.64 -34.71
N ARG A 39 -5.44 -16.70 -34.06
CA ARG A 39 -6.27 -15.72 -34.75
C ARG A 39 -5.38 -14.73 -35.53
N TRP A 40 -5.66 -14.55 -36.82
CA TRP A 40 -5.03 -13.50 -37.62
C TRP A 40 -5.36 -12.12 -37.04
N ARG A 41 -4.34 -11.29 -36.83
CA ARG A 41 -4.48 -9.89 -36.38
C ARG A 41 -4.04 -8.96 -37.50
N PRO A 42 -4.96 -8.34 -38.27
CA PRO A 42 -4.58 -7.44 -39.34
C PRO A 42 -3.96 -6.16 -38.77
N ILE A 43 -2.90 -5.68 -39.42
CA ILE A 43 -2.29 -4.40 -39.06
C ILE A 43 -3.15 -3.29 -39.66
N THR A 44 -3.74 -2.48 -38.79
CA THR A 44 -4.57 -1.35 -39.22
C THR A 44 -3.71 -0.14 -39.65
N LEU A 45 -4.30 0.77 -40.42
CA LEU A 45 -3.65 2.02 -40.81
C LEU A 45 -3.29 2.89 -39.60
N THR A 46 -4.12 2.86 -38.54
CA THR A 46 -3.86 3.59 -37.29
C THR A 46 -2.62 3.05 -36.57
N MET A 47 -2.41 1.73 -36.55
CA MET A 47 -1.20 1.12 -36.01
C MET A 47 0.04 1.58 -36.78
N LYS A 48 -0.01 1.56 -38.12
CA LYS A 48 1.10 2.05 -38.96
C LYS A 48 1.41 3.53 -38.70
N ARG A 49 0.38 4.38 -38.65
CA ARG A 49 0.52 5.81 -38.35
C ARG A 49 1.17 6.04 -36.97
N ASN A 50 0.74 5.29 -35.96
CA ASN A 50 1.28 5.40 -34.61
C ASN A 50 2.74 4.96 -34.55
N THR A 51 3.10 3.89 -35.26
CA THR A 51 4.50 3.44 -35.37
C THR A 51 5.37 4.51 -36.02
N VAL A 52 4.93 5.08 -37.15
CA VAL A 52 5.67 6.17 -37.82
C VAL A 52 5.82 7.39 -36.91
N LYS A 53 4.78 7.74 -36.15
CA LYS A 53 4.84 8.85 -35.17
C LYS A 53 5.91 8.59 -34.10
N ARG A 54 5.98 7.38 -33.55
CA ARG A 54 7.01 7.01 -32.55
C ARG A 54 8.42 7.03 -33.14
N LEU A 55 8.61 6.47 -34.33
CA LEU A 55 9.90 6.47 -35.01
C LEU A 55 10.42 7.90 -35.25
N ARG A 56 9.53 8.84 -35.57
CA ARG A 56 9.90 10.26 -35.71
C ARG A 56 10.39 10.86 -34.39
N TRP A 57 9.70 10.57 -33.29
CA TRP A 57 10.13 11.00 -31.96
C TRP A 57 11.45 10.37 -31.54
N GLU A 58 11.66 9.09 -31.83
CA GLU A 58 12.91 8.39 -31.56
C GLU A 58 14.07 9.03 -32.33
N ALA A 59 13.90 9.30 -33.63
CA ALA A 59 14.92 9.96 -34.45
C ALA A 59 15.24 11.40 -33.99
N GLU A 60 14.21 12.14 -33.56
CA GLU A 60 14.39 13.47 -32.96
C GLU A 60 15.14 13.40 -31.63
N THR A 61 14.79 12.44 -30.77
CA THR A 61 15.46 12.20 -29.49
C THR A 61 16.92 11.81 -29.68
N GLU A 62 17.20 10.91 -30.62
CA GLU A 62 18.55 10.46 -30.95
C GLU A 62 19.44 11.65 -31.36
N LYS A 63 18.92 12.57 -32.17
CA LYS A 63 19.64 13.80 -32.53
C LYS A 63 20.06 14.59 -31.29
N TYR A 64 19.16 14.78 -30.33
CA TYR A 64 19.47 15.52 -29.10
C TYR A 64 20.44 14.77 -28.18
N LEU A 65 20.31 13.44 -28.08
CA LEU A 65 21.20 12.61 -27.26
C LEU A 65 22.59 12.45 -27.87
N SER A 66 22.73 12.59 -29.20
CA SER A 66 24.02 12.45 -29.89
C SER A 66 25.00 13.60 -29.59
N THR A 67 24.49 14.76 -29.16
CA THR A 67 25.31 15.93 -28.84
C THR A 67 25.46 16.08 -27.35
N CYS A 68 26.37 15.30 -26.76
CA CYS A 68 26.74 15.46 -25.35
C CYS A 68 27.51 16.77 -25.16
N HIS A 69 27.15 17.53 -24.12
CA HIS A 69 27.82 18.78 -23.77
C HIS A 69 29.17 18.55 -23.08
N LEU A 70 29.28 17.49 -22.27
CA LEU A 70 30.47 17.12 -21.53
C LEU A 70 31.07 15.84 -22.09
N SER A 71 32.40 15.76 -22.04
CA SER A 71 33.09 14.49 -22.22
C SER A 71 32.85 13.57 -21.02
N GLN A 72 32.97 12.26 -21.23
CA GLN A 72 32.82 11.27 -20.15
C GLN A 72 33.82 11.50 -19.00
N ALA A 73 35.02 12.00 -19.30
CA ALA A 73 36.04 12.30 -18.31
C ALA A 73 35.67 13.51 -17.44
N GLU A 74 35.05 14.54 -18.03
CA GLU A 74 34.55 15.71 -17.30
C GLU A 74 33.36 15.34 -16.41
N GLU A 75 32.41 14.56 -16.94
CA GLU A 75 31.25 14.07 -16.16
C GLU A 75 31.68 13.25 -14.94
N ALA A 76 32.71 12.39 -15.09
CA ALA A 76 33.24 11.61 -13.98
C ALA A 76 33.85 12.46 -12.84
N CYS A 77 34.25 13.69 -13.13
CA CYS A 77 34.80 14.63 -12.15
C CYS A 77 33.70 15.42 -11.41
N ILE A 78 32.47 15.45 -11.94
CA ILE A 78 31.30 16.10 -11.33
C ILE A 78 30.72 15.15 -10.26
N ASP A 79 31.45 15.04 -9.15
CA ASP A 79 31.17 14.12 -8.05
C ASP A 79 30.15 14.67 -7.03
N GLU A 80 29.64 15.89 -7.21
CA GLU A 80 28.74 16.52 -6.25
C GLU A 80 27.34 15.89 -6.24
N GLU A 81 26.76 15.58 -7.41
CA GLU A 81 25.47 14.89 -7.50
C GLU A 81 25.57 13.43 -7.05
N SER A 82 26.72 12.79 -7.30
CA SER A 82 27.01 11.42 -6.84
C SER A 82 27.11 11.35 -5.32
N ARG A 83 27.73 12.36 -4.68
CA ARG A 83 27.74 12.51 -3.22
C ARG A 83 26.36 12.81 -2.63
N ALA A 84 25.59 13.71 -3.24
CA ALA A 84 24.23 14.02 -2.81
C ALA A 84 23.32 12.77 -2.88
N LYS A 85 23.50 11.96 -3.93
CA LYS A 85 22.81 10.68 -4.10
C LYS A 85 23.22 9.67 -3.02
N LYS A 86 24.51 9.50 -2.74
CA LYS A 86 24.99 8.66 -1.63
C LYS A 86 24.44 9.10 -0.27
N ALA A 87 24.45 10.40 0.01
CA ALA A 87 23.89 10.96 1.23
C ALA A 87 22.37 10.71 1.34
N SER A 88 21.65 10.78 0.22
CA SER A 88 20.23 10.44 0.17
C SER A 88 19.98 8.95 0.43
N GLU A 89 20.80 8.07 -0.14
CA GLU A 89 20.73 6.62 0.07
C GLU A 89 21.00 6.27 1.54
N GLU A 90 22.04 6.86 2.14
CA GLU A 90 22.34 6.71 3.57
C GLU A 90 21.20 7.22 4.46
N TYR A 91 20.56 8.34 4.10
CA TYR A 91 19.41 8.87 4.81
C TYR A 91 18.22 7.88 4.77
N PHE A 92 17.90 7.34 3.60
CA PHE A 92 16.82 6.36 3.45
C PHE A 92 17.12 5.06 4.19
N ASP A 93 18.36 4.60 4.15
CA ASP A 93 18.80 3.37 4.82
C ASP A 93 18.76 3.53 6.35
N ARG A 94 19.23 4.68 6.87
CA ARG A 94 19.07 5.04 8.29
C ARG A 94 17.60 5.11 8.69
N ARG A 95 16.77 5.74 7.87
CA ARG A 95 15.32 5.85 8.13
C ARG A 95 14.65 4.48 8.12
N TYR A 96 15.04 3.59 7.21
CA TYR A 96 14.54 2.23 7.13
C TYR A 96 14.94 1.43 8.36
N ARG A 97 16.21 1.48 8.77
CA ARG A 97 16.71 0.84 10.00
C ARG A 97 16.06 1.40 11.26
N ALA A 98 15.70 2.68 11.25
CA ALA A 98 14.99 3.35 12.34
C ALA A 98 13.49 3.03 12.39
N ARG A 99 12.91 2.29 11.41
CA ARG A 99 11.51 1.81 11.46
C ARG A 99 11.35 0.65 12.44
N MET A 100 11.61 0.90 13.71
CA MET A 100 11.23 0.01 14.80
C MET A 100 9.84 0.39 15.33
N PRO A 101 9.01 -0.57 15.74
CA PRO A 101 7.79 -0.27 16.47
C PRO A 101 8.08 0.59 17.70
N ALA A 102 7.20 1.52 18.03
CA ALA A 102 7.35 2.34 19.23
C ALA A 102 7.39 1.47 20.51
N HIS A 103 8.20 1.88 21.47
CA HIS A 103 8.24 1.24 22.79
C HIS A 103 6.88 1.37 23.48
N LYS A 104 6.47 0.34 24.19
CA LYS A 104 5.23 0.32 24.99
C LYS A 104 5.60 0.44 26.46
N PHE A 105 5.02 1.41 27.16
CA PHE A 105 5.30 1.61 28.58
C PHE A 105 4.20 0.99 29.45
N ILE A 106 4.57 0.44 30.60
CA ILE A 106 3.61 -0.12 31.57
C ILE A 106 2.69 0.96 32.14
N GLN A 107 3.17 2.20 32.18
CA GLN A 107 2.43 3.36 32.65
C GLN A 107 1.16 3.60 31.82
N ASP A 108 1.24 3.44 30.49
CA ASP A 108 0.08 3.57 29.60
C ASP A 108 -1.05 2.58 29.99
N GLN A 109 -0.69 1.41 30.53
CA GLN A 109 -1.66 0.42 31.02
C GLN A 109 -2.19 0.73 32.42
N LEU A 110 -1.35 1.25 33.32
CA LEU A 110 -1.74 1.61 34.69
C LEU A 110 -2.63 2.85 34.71
N ASP A 111 -2.37 3.83 33.83
CA ASP A 111 -3.19 5.03 33.71
C ASP A 111 -4.61 4.72 33.25
N HIS A 112 -4.80 3.66 32.47
CA HIS A 112 -6.12 3.17 32.09
C HIS A 112 -6.97 2.72 33.31
N LEU A 113 -6.35 2.32 34.43
CA LEU A 113 -7.09 1.95 35.65
C LEU A 113 -7.72 3.17 36.34
N ASN A 114 -7.22 4.38 36.06
CA ASN A 114 -7.76 5.61 36.63
C ASN A 114 -9.11 6.04 36.03
N ILE A 115 -9.63 5.35 35.00
CA ILE A 115 -10.95 5.65 34.40
C ILE A 115 -12.08 5.55 35.45
N ASN A 116 -11.94 4.66 36.43
CA ASN A 116 -12.91 4.48 37.51
C ASN A 116 -12.59 5.30 38.76
N LYS A 117 -11.60 6.21 38.71
CA LYS A 117 -11.23 7.05 39.85
C LYS A 117 -12.34 8.07 40.08
N ARG A 118 -13.08 7.89 41.17
CA ARG A 118 -14.11 8.81 41.63
C ARG A 118 -13.58 9.58 42.84
N TRP A 119 -14.07 10.80 43.04
CA TRP A 119 -13.92 11.45 44.33
C TRP A 119 -14.78 10.73 45.36
N ALA A 120 -14.37 10.76 46.63
CA ALA A 120 -15.15 10.14 47.69
C ALA A 120 -16.53 10.81 47.74
N ASP A 121 -17.57 10.06 47.41
CA ASP A 121 -18.93 10.50 47.70
C ASP A 121 -19.05 10.56 49.23
N PRO A 122 -19.45 11.71 49.82
CA PRO A 122 -19.51 11.87 51.28
C PRO A 122 -20.38 10.83 52.01
N GLN A 123 -21.19 10.07 51.27
CA GLN A 123 -22.16 9.11 51.78
C GLN A 123 -21.67 7.63 51.74
N GLU A 124 -20.57 7.31 51.06
CA GLU A 124 -20.11 5.90 50.90
C GLU A 124 -19.21 5.40 52.04
N TYR A 125 -18.70 6.28 52.91
CA TYR A 125 -17.81 5.89 54.02
C TYR A 125 -18.46 4.95 55.07
N GLN A 126 -19.78 4.73 55.00
CA GLN A 126 -20.53 3.95 55.97
C GLN A 126 -20.73 2.47 55.58
N ARG A 127 -20.50 2.05 54.32
CA ARG A 127 -21.07 0.78 53.83
C ARG A 127 -20.14 -0.44 53.80
N ASP A 128 -18.82 -0.28 53.71
CA ASP A 128 -17.98 -1.42 53.29
C ASP A 128 -16.96 -1.96 54.31
N ILE A 129 -17.03 -1.54 55.57
CA ILE A 129 -16.29 -2.22 56.64
C ILE A 129 -17.30 -2.99 57.50
N PRO A 130 -17.39 -4.33 57.39
CA PRO A 130 -18.15 -5.09 58.36
C PRO A 130 -17.45 -4.94 59.72
N ILE A 131 -18.00 -4.10 60.60
CA ILE A 131 -17.59 -4.04 62.00
C ILE A 131 -17.91 -5.41 62.59
N ARG A 132 -16.89 -6.27 62.70
CA ARG A 132 -17.00 -7.56 63.38
C ARG A 132 -17.32 -7.27 64.84
N LYS A 133 -18.61 -7.26 65.20
CA LYS A 133 -19.05 -7.14 66.59
C LYS A 133 -18.39 -8.27 67.37
N LYS A 134 -17.49 -7.94 68.31
CA LYS A 134 -16.94 -8.92 69.24
C LYS A 134 -18.12 -9.41 70.08
N LYS A 135 -18.42 -10.71 70.04
CA LYS A 135 -19.38 -11.33 70.96
C LYS A 135 -18.91 -11.07 72.39
N SER A 136 -19.80 -10.58 73.25
CA SER A 136 -19.48 -10.41 74.66
C SER A 136 -19.65 -11.76 75.37
N TYR A 137 -18.96 -11.98 76.49
CA TYR A 137 -19.06 -13.24 77.25
C TYR A 137 -20.48 -13.59 77.75
N LEU A 138 -21.44 -12.65 77.66
CA LEU A 138 -22.84 -12.85 78.03
C LEU A 138 -23.68 -13.53 76.94
N ASP A 139 -23.17 -13.62 75.70
CA ASP A 139 -23.90 -14.20 74.56
C ASP A 139 -23.81 -15.74 74.49
N PHE A 140 -23.18 -16.38 75.48
CA PHE A 140 -22.89 -17.83 75.54
C PHE A 140 -23.58 -18.56 76.71
N LYS A 141 -24.66 -17.99 77.26
CA LYS A 141 -25.46 -18.65 78.31
C LYS A 141 -26.67 -19.37 77.75
#